data_AF-Q8NJZ3-F1
#
_entry.id   AF-Q8NJZ3-F1
#
_cell.length_a   1.000
_cell.length_b   1.000
_cell.length_c   1.000
_cell.angle_alpha   90.00
_cell.angle_beta   90.00
_cell.angle_gamma   90.00
#
_symmetry.space_group_name_H-M   'P 1'
#
loop_
_entity.id
_entity.type
_entity.pdbx_description
1 polymer ?
#
loop_
_entity_poly.entity_id
_entity_poly.type
_entity_poly.pdbx_seq_one_letter_code
_entity_poly.pdbx_strand_id
1 'polypeptide(L)'
;MKSAIVAALAGLAAASPTRLIPRGQFCGQWDSETAGAYTIYNNLWGKDNAESGEQCTTNSGEQSDGSIAWSVEWSWTGGQGQVKSYPNAVVEIEKKTLGEVSSIPSAWDWTYTGNGIIANVAYDLFTSSTESGDAEYEFMIWLSALGGAGPISNDGSPVATVELAGTSWKLYQGKNNQMTVFSFVAESDVNNFCGDLADFTDYLVDNHGVSSSQILQSVGAGTEPFEGTNAVFTTNNYHADVEY
;
A
#
# COMPACT_ATOMS: atom_id res chain seq x y z
N MET A 1 -50.46 57.56 -26.61
CA MET A 1 -50.13 56.14 -26.38
C MET A 1 -48.64 56.05 -26.12
N LYS A 2 -48.21 55.65 -24.92
CA LYS A 2 -46.80 55.42 -24.59
C LYS A 2 -46.57 53.92 -24.55
N SER A 3 -45.80 53.39 -25.50
CA SER A 3 -45.38 51.99 -25.51
C SER A 3 -44.18 51.81 -24.59
N ALA A 4 -44.28 50.86 -23.65
CA ALA A 4 -43.16 50.39 -22.84
C ALA A 4 -42.53 49.17 -23.51
N ILE A 5 -41.23 49.22 -23.77
CA ILE A 5 -40.44 48.08 -24.24
C ILE A 5 -39.86 47.39 -23.01
N VAL A 6 -40.23 46.14 -22.79
CA VAL A 6 -39.63 45.26 -21.77
C VAL A 6 -38.46 44.53 -22.43
N ALA A 7 -37.25 44.80 -21.98
CA ALA A 7 -36.05 44.05 -22.39
C ALA A 7 -35.91 42.82 -21.46
N ALA A 8 -36.02 41.62 -22.02
CA ALA A 8 -35.71 40.39 -21.32
C ALA A 8 -34.19 40.15 -21.39
N LEU A 9 -33.52 40.17 -20.23
CA LEU A 9 -32.16 39.64 -20.11
C LEU A 9 -32.23 38.11 -20.02
N ALA A 10 -31.74 37.42 -21.05
CA ALA A 10 -31.45 35.99 -20.97
C ALA A 10 -30.12 35.82 -20.21
N GLY A 11 -30.18 35.24 -19.01
CA GLY A 11 -28.98 34.85 -18.26
C GLY A 11 -28.31 33.65 -18.92
N LEU A 12 -27.07 33.80 -19.38
CA LEU A 12 -26.24 32.66 -19.75
C LEU A 12 -25.81 31.94 -18.46
N ALA A 13 -26.32 30.73 -18.24
CA ALA A 13 -25.75 29.83 -17.24
C ALA A 13 -24.37 29.36 -17.76
N ALA A 14 -23.30 29.74 -17.05
CA ALA A 14 -21.98 29.20 -17.32
C ALA A 14 -21.96 27.73 -16.91
N ALA A 15 -21.77 26.82 -17.87
CA ALA A 15 -21.50 25.42 -17.57
C ALA A 15 -20.13 25.33 -16.91
N SER A 16 -20.07 24.82 -15.67
CA SER A 16 -18.80 24.50 -15.01
C SER A 16 -18.04 23.46 -15.85
N PRO A 17 -16.72 23.61 -16.05
CA PRO A 17 -15.95 22.62 -16.78
C PRO A 17 -16.03 21.26 -16.06
N THR A 18 -16.48 20.23 -16.77
CA THR A 18 -16.44 18.85 -16.29
C THR A 18 -14.98 18.48 -16.05
N ARG A 19 -14.61 18.15 -14.81
CA ARG A 19 -13.27 17.63 -14.51
C ARG A 19 -13.09 16.33 -15.32
N LEU A 20 -12.08 16.30 -16.19
CA LEU A 20 -11.66 15.07 -16.85
C LEU A 20 -10.94 14.22 -15.80
N ILE A 21 -11.55 13.11 -15.42
CA ILE A 21 -10.94 12.12 -14.52
C ILE A 21 -10.03 11.24 -15.39
N PRO A 22 -8.75 11.03 -15.02
CA PRO A 22 -7.89 10.07 -15.69
C PRO A 22 -8.56 8.69 -15.78
N ARG A 23 -8.38 8.01 -16.91
CA ARG A 23 -8.91 6.65 -17.05
C ARG A 23 -8.26 5.74 -16.01
N GLY A 24 -9.06 4.93 -15.32
CA GLY A 24 -8.59 4.05 -14.24
C GLY A 24 -8.42 4.75 -12.89
N GLN A 25 -8.82 6.01 -12.75
CA GLN A 25 -8.82 6.72 -11.47
C GLN A 25 -10.11 6.45 -10.67
N PHE A 26 -9.95 6.11 -9.39
CA PHE A 26 -11.01 5.86 -8.44
C PHE A 26 -10.64 6.41 -7.06
N CYS A 27 -11.65 6.92 -6.34
CA CYS A 27 -11.44 7.66 -5.08
C CYS A 27 -12.34 7.18 -3.94
N GLY A 28 -13.25 6.23 -4.19
CA GLY A 28 -14.10 5.65 -3.16
C GLY A 28 -13.28 4.85 -2.16
N GLN A 29 -13.81 4.75 -0.94
CA GLN A 29 -13.10 4.12 0.18
C GLN A 29 -12.69 2.67 -0.09
N TRP A 30 -13.56 1.91 -0.76
CA TRP A 30 -13.38 0.49 -1.08
C TRP A 30 -13.34 0.23 -2.59
N ASP A 31 -13.12 1.28 -3.38
CA ASP A 31 -12.98 1.13 -4.83
C ASP A 31 -11.71 0.33 -5.14
N SER A 32 -11.80 -0.48 -6.18
CA SER A 32 -10.69 -1.28 -6.70
C SER A 32 -10.85 -1.52 -8.19
N GLU A 33 -9.73 -1.81 -8.85
CA GLU A 33 -9.68 -2.26 -10.24
C GLU A 33 -8.68 -3.40 -10.40
N THR A 34 -8.90 -4.26 -11.39
CA THR A 34 -7.96 -5.33 -11.73
C THR A 34 -6.98 -4.89 -12.81
N ALA A 35 -5.76 -5.44 -12.77
CA ALA A 35 -4.73 -5.30 -13.80
C ALA A 35 -3.94 -6.62 -13.87
N GLY A 36 -4.12 -7.41 -14.91
CA GLY A 36 -3.53 -8.75 -14.98
C GLY A 36 -3.97 -9.63 -13.82
N ALA A 37 -2.98 -10.22 -13.13
CA ALA A 37 -3.18 -11.02 -11.91
C ALA A 37 -3.34 -10.20 -10.62
N TYR A 38 -3.41 -8.86 -10.71
CA TYR A 38 -3.46 -7.99 -9.55
C TYR A 38 -4.84 -7.37 -9.35
N THR A 39 -5.21 -7.14 -8.09
CA THR A 39 -6.26 -6.20 -7.71
C THR A 39 -5.64 -5.00 -7.01
N ILE A 40 -5.91 -3.80 -7.52
CA ILE A 40 -5.42 -2.52 -6.99
C ILE A 40 -6.55 -1.87 -6.19
N TYR A 41 -6.32 -1.62 -4.91
CA TYR A 41 -7.30 -1.06 -3.99
C TYR A 41 -6.97 0.38 -3.63
N ASN A 42 -8.00 1.21 -3.40
CA ASN A 42 -7.82 2.52 -2.78
C ASN A 42 -7.71 2.41 -1.25
N ASN A 43 -8.49 1.48 -0.67
CA ASN A 43 -8.42 1.02 0.71
C ASN A 43 -8.25 2.15 1.76
N LEU A 44 -9.25 3.03 1.85
CA LEU A 44 -9.26 4.13 2.83
C LEU A 44 -9.79 3.65 4.19
N TRP A 45 -9.26 2.54 4.71
CA TRP A 45 -9.75 1.90 5.93
C TRP A 45 -9.64 2.80 7.17
N GLY A 46 -8.58 3.61 7.24
CA GLY A 46 -8.27 4.50 8.36
C GLY A 46 -8.70 5.94 8.15
N LYS A 47 -9.51 6.26 7.14
CA LYS A 47 -9.81 7.65 6.76
C LYS A 47 -10.43 8.46 7.90
N ASP A 48 -11.19 7.80 8.77
CA ASP A 48 -11.87 8.43 9.90
C ASP A 48 -10.92 8.79 11.05
N ASN A 49 -9.64 8.37 10.97
CA ASN A 49 -8.58 8.89 11.83
C ASN A 49 -8.13 10.31 11.41
N ALA A 50 -8.47 10.77 10.19
CA ALA A 50 -8.09 12.09 9.72
C ALA A 50 -9.08 13.17 10.19
N GLU A 51 -8.57 14.38 10.41
CA GLU A 51 -9.43 15.56 10.53
C GLU A 51 -9.98 15.99 9.16
N SER A 52 -9.16 15.86 8.13
CA SER A 52 -9.55 16.11 6.75
C SER A 52 -8.60 15.42 5.78
N GLY A 53 -9.08 15.17 4.56
CA GLY A 53 -8.24 14.73 3.47
C GLY A 53 -9.01 14.06 2.34
N GLU A 54 -8.27 13.74 1.29
CA GLU A 54 -8.76 13.06 0.11
C GLU A 54 -7.66 12.17 -0.47
N GLN A 55 -8.09 11.13 -1.20
CA GLN A 55 -7.19 10.22 -1.87
C GLN A 55 -7.87 9.62 -3.10
N CYS A 56 -7.13 9.58 -4.21
CA CYS A 56 -7.51 8.87 -5.42
C CYS A 56 -6.37 7.98 -5.89
N THR A 57 -6.69 6.75 -6.23
CA THR A 57 -5.78 5.78 -6.84
C THR A 57 -6.03 5.73 -8.34
N THR A 58 -4.98 5.57 -9.15
CA THR A 58 -5.07 5.46 -10.61
C THR A 58 -4.36 4.20 -11.07
N ASN A 59 -5.13 3.26 -11.64
CA ASN A 59 -4.61 2.08 -12.31
C ASN A 59 -4.12 2.44 -13.72
N SER A 60 -2.82 2.32 -13.99
CA SER A 60 -2.24 2.57 -15.31
C SER A 60 -2.18 1.32 -16.19
N GLY A 61 -2.57 0.17 -15.66
CA GLY A 61 -2.67 -1.11 -16.36
C GLY A 61 -1.42 -1.98 -16.25
N GLU A 62 -1.55 -3.17 -16.85
CA GLU A 62 -0.47 -4.15 -16.99
C GLU A 62 0.44 -3.79 -18.17
N GLN A 63 1.74 -4.02 -17.99
CA GLN A 63 2.78 -3.82 -18.99
C GLN A 63 3.04 -5.11 -19.78
N SER A 64 3.83 -5.01 -20.86
CA SER A 64 4.09 -6.15 -21.74
C SER A 64 4.85 -7.32 -21.10
N ASP A 65 5.54 -7.07 -19.99
CA ASP A 65 6.28 -8.06 -19.20
C ASP A 65 5.46 -8.62 -18.01
N GLY A 66 4.17 -8.27 -17.89
CA GLY A 66 3.29 -8.75 -16.83
C GLY A 66 3.41 -8.00 -15.51
N SER A 67 4.22 -6.93 -15.45
CA SER A 67 4.21 -6.01 -14.32
C SER A 67 3.02 -5.07 -14.40
N ILE A 68 2.73 -4.35 -13.31
CA ILE A 68 1.71 -3.31 -13.29
C ILE A 68 2.30 -1.95 -12.92
N ALA A 69 1.63 -0.88 -13.38
CA ALA A 69 1.92 0.49 -13.00
C ALA A 69 0.67 1.16 -12.43
N TRP A 70 0.83 1.94 -11.36
CA TRP A 70 -0.27 2.63 -10.70
C TRP A 70 0.24 3.77 -9.83
N SER A 71 -0.65 4.68 -9.45
CA SER A 71 -0.31 5.82 -8.60
C SER A 71 -1.41 6.15 -7.62
N VAL A 72 -1.05 6.90 -6.57
CA VAL A 72 -1.97 7.45 -5.60
C VAL A 72 -1.67 8.92 -5.41
N GLU A 73 -2.69 9.75 -5.51
CA GLU A 73 -2.65 11.14 -5.13
C GLU A 73 -3.44 11.30 -3.84
N TRP A 74 -2.84 11.94 -2.82
CA TRP A 74 -3.52 12.14 -1.55
C TRP A 74 -3.09 13.41 -0.81
N SER A 75 -3.95 13.84 0.10
CA SER A 75 -3.65 14.81 1.15
C SER A 75 -4.39 14.41 2.41
N TRP A 76 -3.68 14.27 3.52
CA TRP A 76 -4.24 13.86 4.82
C TRP A 76 -3.69 14.75 5.94
N THR A 77 -4.56 15.17 6.85
CA THR A 77 -4.20 16.01 8.00
C THR A 77 -4.84 15.50 9.29
N GLY A 78 -4.14 15.61 10.41
CA GLY A 78 -4.66 15.21 11.72
C GLY A 78 -4.52 13.71 11.96
N GLY A 79 -4.91 13.25 13.16
CA GLY A 79 -4.71 11.85 13.56
C GLY A 79 -3.24 11.46 13.59
N GLN A 80 -2.42 12.27 14.26
CA GLN A 80 -0.97 12.07 14.33
C GLN A 80 -0.63 10.63 14.73
N GLY A 81 0.24 9.98 13.95
CA GLY A 81 0.67 8.60 14.20
C GLY A 81 -0.37 7.52 13.84
N GLN A 82 -1.50 7.89 13.22
CA GLN A 82 -2.50 6.93 12.74
C GLN A 82 -2.53 6.87 11.22
N VAL A 83 -2.48 5.66 10.66
CA VAL A 83 -2.62 5.40 9.22
C VAL A 83 -4.03 5.80 8.74
N LYS A 84 -4.11 6.36 7.53
CA LYS A 84 -5.37 6.78 6.91
C LYS A 84 -5.88 5.82 5.83
N SER A 85 -4.98 5.09 5.20
CA SER A 85 -5.31 4.18 4.10
C SER A 85 -4.16 3.20 3.87
N TYR A 86 -4.40 2.17 3.07
CA TYR A 86 -3.33 1.36 2.50
C TYR A 86 -3.66 1.02 1.04
N PRO A 87 -3.63 2.02 0.13
CA PRO A 87 -3.74 1.74 -1.29
C PRO A 87 -2.60 0.81 -1.71
N ASN A 88 -2.96 -0.32 -2.31
CA ASN A 88 -2.03 -1.39 -2.59
C ASN A 88 -2.46 -2.20 -3.80
N ALA A 89 -1.51 -2.92 -4.40
CA ALA A 89 -1.76 -3.95 -5.38
C ALA A 89 -1.51 -5.33 -4.77
N VAL A 90 -2.51 -6.21 -4.83
CA VAL A 90 -2.45 -7.58 -4.31
C VAL A 90 -2.44 -8.55 -5.48
N VAL A 91 -1.46 -9.46 -5.52
CA VAL A 91 -1.38 -10.51 -6.54
C VAL A 91 -2.29 -11.69 -6.17
N GLU A 92 -2.95 -12.29 -7.16
CA GLU A 92 -3.71 -13.52 -7.00
C GLU A 92 -2.76 -14.71 -6.79
N ILE A 93 -3.00 -15.49 -5.72
CA ILE A 93 -2.14 -16.60 -5.30
C ILE A 93 -2.97 -17.84 -4.96
N GLU A 94 -2.35 -19.02 -5.04
CA GLU A 94 -2.87 -20.21 -4.38
C GLU A 94 -2.47 -20.16 -2.90
N LYS A 95 -3.44 -20.39 -2.01
CA LYS A 95 -3.17 -20.37 -0.56
C LYS A 95 -2.47 -21.67 -0.16
N LYS A 96 -1.16 -21.57 0.08
CA LYS A 96 -0.30 -22.68 0.52
C LYS A 96 0.36 -22.37 1.86
N THR A 97 0.82 -23.42 2.54
CA THR A 97 1.62 -23.23 3.74
C THR A 97 2.96 -22.59 3.40
N LEU A 98 3.55 -21.84 4.31
CA LEU A 98 4.88 -21.23 4.11
C LEU A 98 5.93 -22.29 3.76
N GLY A 99 5.84 -23.50 4.33
CA GLY A 99 6.75 -24.61 3.99
C GLY A 99 6.52 -25.24 2.61
N GLU A 100 5.43 -24.89 1.91
CA GLU A 100 5.14 -25.26 0.52
C GLU A 100 5.48 -24.12 -0.45
N VAL A 101 5.76 -22.91 0.02
CA VAL A 101 6.18 -21.79 -0.84
C VAL A 101 7.69 -21.89 -1.02
N SER A 102 8.16 -22.01 -2.26
CA SER A 102 9.59 -22.13 -2.56
C SER A 102 10.25 -20.81 -2.92
N SER A 103 9.50 -19.85 -3.47
CA SER A 103 10.00 -18.51 -3.81
C SER A 103 8.83 -17.52 -3.94
N ILE A 104 9.08 -16.25 -3.64
CA ILE A 104 8.21 -15.12 -3.92
C ILE A 104 9.03 -14.03 -4.63
N PRO A 105 9.44 -14.22 -5.90
CA PRO A 105 10.24 -13.23 -6.59
C PRO A 105 9.42 -11.93 -6.78
N SER A 106 10.02 -10.79 -6.44
CA SER A 106 9.38 -9.50 -6.62
C SER A 106 10.37 -8.42 -7.07
N ALA A 107 9.86 -7.52 -7.91
CA ALA A 107 10.55 -6.30 -8.32
C ALA A 107 9.59 -5.12 -8.18
N TRP A 108 10.08 -4.00 -7.60
CA TRP A 108 9.26 -2.82 -7.37
C TRP A 108 10.07 -1.52 -7.49
N ASP A 109 9.75 -0.74 -8.52
CA ASP A 109 10.29 0.60 -8.77
C ASP A 109 9.22 1.65 -8.50
N TRP A 110 9.52 2.58 -7.59
CA TRP A 110 8.57 3.59 -7.13
C TRP A 110 9.20 4.95 -6.85
N THR A 111 8.36 5.98 -6.88
CA THR A 111 8.71 7.35 -6.52
C THR A 111 7.65 7.99 -5.62
N TYR A 112 8.03 9.01 -4.87
CA TYR A 112 7.13 9.74 -3.99
C TYR A 112 7.48 11.23 -4.01
N THR A 113 6.49 12.08 -4.26
CA THR A 113 6.65 13.54 -4.21
C THR A 113 5.53 14.17 -3.40
N GLY A 114 5.75 15.35 -2.83
CA GLY A 114 4.76 16.10 -2.05
C GLY A 114 5.38 16.88 -0.92
N ASN A 115 4.55 17.40 -0.01
CA ASN A 115 4.99 18.27 1.09
C ASN A 115 4.67 17.65 2.44
N GLY A 116 5.67 17.58 3.32
CA GLY A 116 5.49 17.11 4.70
C GLY A 116 5.00 15.67 4.78
N ILE A 117 5.43 14.80 3.85
CA ILE A 117 4.98 13.41 3.77
C ILE A 117 5.50 12.63 4.98
N ILE A 118 4.56 12.05 5.72
CA ILE A 118 4.76 10.99 6.70
C ILE A 118 4.00 9.78 6.16
N ALA A 119 4.74 8.79 5.64
CA ALA A 119 4.20 7.59 5.02
C ALA A 119 5.26 6.48 5.01
N ASN A 120 4.83 5.22 4.89
CA ASN A 120 5.74 4.15 4.48
C ASN A 120 5.56 3.81 3.00
N VAL A 121 6.46 2.99 2.46
CA VAL A 121 6.25 2.20 1.25
C VAL A 121 6.60 0.76 1.61
N ALA A 122 5.64 -0.15 1.50
CA ALA A 122 5.77 -1.47 2.11
C ALA A 122 5.13 -2.56 1.27
N TYR A 123 5.76 -3.74 1.31
CA TYR A 123 5.05 -5.00 1.12
C TYR A 123 4.28 -5.35 2.38
N ASP A 124 3.19 -6.07 2.21
CA ASP A 124 2.34 -6.54 3.29
C ASP A 124 1.79 -7.94 2.97
N LEU A 125 2.19 -8.92 3.79
CA LEU A 125 1.84 -10.31 3.64
C LEU A 125 1.08 -10.78 4.88
N PHE A 126 0.01 -11.54 4.69
CA PHE A 126 -0.77 -12.08 5.80
C PHE A 126 -0.74 -13.60 5.81
N THR A 127 -0.72 -14.19 7.01
CA THR A 127 -0.88 -15.64 7.17
C THR A 127 -1.95 -16.00 8.19
N SER A 128 -2.52 -17.19 8.06
CA SER A 128 -3.47 -17.77 9.00
C SER A 128 -3.23 -19.26 9.18
N SER A 129 -3.68 -19.83 10.30
CA SER A 129 -3.67 -21.29 10.50
C SER A 129 -4.69 -22.04 9.65
N THR A 130 -5.62 -21.33 9.01
CA THR A 130 -6.64 -21.91 8.11
C THR A 130 -6.78 -21.08 6.84
N GLU A 131 -7.19 -21.71 5.74
CA GLU A 131 -7.32 -21.05 4.43
C GLU A 131 -8.34 -19.89 4.40
N SER A 132 -9.36 -19.94 5.26
CA SER A 132 -10.43 -18.94 5.35
C SER A 132 -10.50 -18.23 6.70
N GLY A 133 -9.48 -18.40 7.54
CA GLY A 133 -9.45 -17.80 8.87
C GLY A 133 -9.02 -16.34 8.82
N ASP A 134 -9.26 -15.64 9.93
CA ASP A 134 -8.68 -14.32 10.14
C ASP A 134 -7.14 -14.42 10.16
N ALA A 135 -6.47 -13.35 9.75
CA ALA A 135 -5.03 -13.27 9.80
C ALA A 135 -4.52 -13.36 11.26
N GLU A 136 -3.48 -14.17 11.45
CA GLU A 136 -2.77 -14.39 12.71
C GLU A 136 -1.41 -13.70 12.72
N TYR A 137 -0.79 -13.59 11.55
CA TYR A 137 0.45 -12.83 11.34
C TYR A 137 0.32 -11.86 10.18
N GLU A 138 1.02 -10.75 10.33
CA GLU A 138 1.23 -9.71 9.33
C GLU A 138 2.73 -9.49 9.20
N PHE A 139 3.27 -9.66 7.99
CA PHE A 139 4.67 -9.49 7.68
C PHE A 139 4.82 -8.32 6.72
N MET A 140 5.33 -7.21 7.24
CA MET A 140 5.57 -6.02 6.46
C MET A 140 7.05 -5.88 6.11
N ILE A 141 7.34 -5.47 4.89
CA ILE A 141 8.71 -5.17 4.42
C ILE A 141 8.71 -3.75 3.89
N TRP A 142 9.13 -2.81 4.74
CA TRP A 142 9.10 -1.37 4.48
C TRP A 142 10.36 -0.95 3.72
N LEU A 143 10.20 -0.72 2.41
CA LEU A 143 11.23 -0.18 1.54
C LEU A 143 11.60 1.26 1.91
N SER A 144 10.70 1.99 2.56
CA SER A 144 10.94 3.36 3.03
C SER A 144 10.06 3.73 4.22
N ALA A 145 10.61 4.58 5.09
CA ALA A 145 9.93 5.17 6.25
C ALA A 145 10.09 6.70 6.19
N LEU A 146 9.19 7.37 5.46
CA LEU A 146 9.26 8.80 5.17
C LEU A 146 8.77 9.63 6.36
N GLY A 147 9.44 10.77 6.61
CA GLY A 147 8.95 11.80 7.53
C GLY A 147 8.83 11.39 8.99
N GLY A 148 9.44 10.25 9.39
CA GLY A 148 9.34 9.71 10.74
C GLY A 148 8.20 8.72 10.95
N ALA A 149 7.63 8.16 9.88
CA ALA A 149 6.74 6.99 9.97
C ALA A 149 7.44 5.85 10.74
N GLY A 150 6.72 5.19 11.64
CA GLY A 150 7.26 4.13 12.49
C GLY A 150 6.39 2.87 12.43
N PRO A 151 6.99 1.68 12.42
CA PRO A 151 6.25 0.42 12.41
C PRO A 151 5.59 0.13 13.76
N ILE A 152 4.67 -0.83 13.78
CA ILE A 152 4.14 -1.40 15.02
C ILE A 152 5.28 -2.08 15.78
N SER A 153 5.48 -1.67 17.03
CA SER A 153 6.51 -2.22 17.91
C SER A 153 6.05 -2.22 19.36
N ASN A 154 6.41 -3.27 20.10
CA ASN A 154 6.09 -3.38 21.53
C ASN A 154 6.77 -2.31 22.39
N ASP A 155 8.00 -1.92 22.05
CA ASP A 155 8.84 -1.02 22.86
C ASP A 155 9.49 0.11 22.04
N GLY A 156 9.18 0.20 20.74
CA GLY A 156 9.73 1.19 19.81
C GLY A 156 11.15 0.89 19.33
N SER A 157 11.74 -0.25 19.72
CA SER A 157 13.09 -0.66 19.34
C SER A 157 13.07 -1.86 18.39
N PRO A 158 14.08 -2.02 17.53
CA PRO A 158 14.20 -3.22 16.70
C PRO A 158 14.58 -4.42 17.58
N VAL A 159 13.97 -5.57 17.31
CA VAL A 159 14.30 -6.86 17.95
C VAL A 159 15.50 -7.53 17.29
N ALA A 160 15.81 -7.18 16.04
CA ALA A 160 16.98 -7.65 15.31
C ALA A 160 17.40 -6.67 14.20
N THR A 161 18.61 -6.87 13.67
CA THR A 161 19.08 -6.25 12.43
C THR A 161 19.64 -7.37 11.55
N VAL A 162 19.17 -7.47 10.31
CA VAL A 162 19.46 -8.59 9.40
C VAL A 162 19.75 -8.08 7.99
N GLU A 163 20.58 -8.79 7.23
CA GLU A 163 20.72 -8.60 5.78
C GLU A 163 19.93 -9.68 5.04
N LEU A 164 18.94 -9.26 4.23
CA LEU A 164 18.10 -10.13 3.38
C LEU A 164 17.90 -9.42 2.03
N ALA A 165 17.84 -10.18 0.94
CA ALA A 165 17.69 -9.63 -0.42
C ALA A 165 18.66 -8.46 -0.73
N GLY A 166 19.90 -8.52 -0.24
CA GLY A 166 20.93 -7.50 -0.47
C GLY A 166 20.71 -6.16 0.25
N THR A 167 19.78 -6.09 1.20
CA THR A 167 19.45 -4.88 1.98
C THR A 167 19.57 -5.15 3.48
N SER A 168 19.97 -4.14 4.26
CA SER A 168 19.96 -4.21 5.72
C SER A 168 18.63 -3.71 6.29
N TRP A 169 18.03 -4.53 7.16
CA TRP A 169 16.70 -4.34 7.72
C TRP A 169 16.74 -4.32 9.24
N LYS A 170 16.06 -3.34 9.85
CA LYS A 170 15.69 -3.37 11.26
C LYS A 170 14.36 -4.09 11.39
N LEU A 171 14.36 -5.23 12.08
CA LEU A 171 13.14 -5.98 12.36
C LEU A 171 12.49 -5.45 13.63
N TYR A 172 11.23 -5.08 13.54
CA TYR A 172 10.36 -4.71 14.66
C TYR A 172 9.28 -5.78 14.84
N GLN A 173 8.79 -5.90 16.07
CA GLN A 173 7.69 -6.81 16.41
C GLN A 173 6.70 -6.13 17.34
N GLY A 174 5.41 -6.28 17.04
CA GLY A 174 4.34 -5.84 17.94
C GLY A 174 3.02 -6.58 17.71
N LYS A 175 1.95 -6.02 18.25
CA LYS A 175 0.59 -6.58 18.19
C LYS A 175 -0.40 -5.58 17.59
N ASN A 176 -1.24 -6.07 16.68
CA ASN A 176 -2.39 -5.35 16.14
C ASN A 176 -3.63 -6.25 16.24
N ASN A 177 -4.50 -5.98 17.23
CA ASN A 177 -5.57 -6.90 17.62
C ASN A 177 -5.03 -8.32 17.89
N GLN A 178 -5.54 -9.34 17.20
CA GLN A 178 -5.08 -10.72 17.33
C GLN A 178 -3.73 -10.97 16.62
N MET A 179 -3.34 -10.12 15.66
CA MET A 179 -2.19 -10.36 14.80
C MET A 179 -0.88 -10.09 15.53
N THR A 180 0.12 -10.94 15.28
CA THR A 180 1.53 -10.58 15.50
C THR A 180 2.05 -9.91 14.25
N VAL A 181 2.51 -8.67 14.38
CA VAL A 181 3.06 -7.90 13.27
C VAL A 181 4.57 -7.94 13.35
N PHE A 182 5.21 -8.35 12.26
CA PHE A 182 6.65 -8.22 12.05
C PHE A 182 6.88 -7.20 10.94
N SER A 183 7.73 -6.21 11.19
CA SER A 183 8.04 -5.18 10.19
C SER A 183 9.54 -5.09 9.98
N PHE A 184 10.01 -5.47 8.79
CA PHE A 184 11.37 -5.25 8.35
C PHE A 184 11.47 -3.85 7.75
N VAL A 185 12.17 -2.93 8.41
CA VAL A 185 12.33 -1.55 7.93
C VAL A 185 13.73 -1.36 7.39
N ALA A 186 13.84 -0.99 6.11
CA ALA A 186 15.13 -0.72 5.49
C ALA A 186 15.85 0.42 6.21
N GLU A 187 17.16 0.28 6.41
CA GLU A 187 17.96 1.34 7.05
C GLU A 187 18.15 2.58 6.16
N SER A 188 17.90 2.44 4.86
CA SER A 188 17.89 3.50 3.85
C SER A 188 16.81 3.22 2.82
N ASP A 189 16.24 4.28 2.21
CA ASP A 189 15.20 4.15 1.20
C ASP A 189 15.62 3.23 0.04
N VAL A 190 14.75 2.27 -0.30
CA VAL A 190 14.90 1.34 -1.41
C VAL A 190 13.84 1.66 -2.47
N ASN A 191 14.15 2.62 -3.35
CA ASN A 191 13.22 3.05 -4.40
C ASN A 191 13.05 2.03 -5.54
N ASN A 192 14.02 1.12 -5.70
CA ASN A 192 14.01 0.06 -6.70
C ASN A 192 14.46 -1.25 -6.05
N PHE A 193 13.49 -2.03 -5.59
CA PHE A 193 13.71 -3.34 -4.97
C PHE A 193 13.66 -4.45 -6.02
N CYS A 194 14.52 -5.45 -5.87
CA CYS A 194 14.48 -6.70 -6.62
C CYS A 194 15.04 -7.81 -5.73
N GLY A 195 14.21 -8.78 -5.39
CA GLY A 195 14.57 -9.83 -4.44
C GLY A 195 13.46 -10.86 -4.25
N ASP A 196 13.71 -11.81 -3.37
CA ASP A 196 12.75 -12.86 -3.01
C ASP A 196 12.11 -12.51 -1.65
N LEU A 197 10.78 -12.39 -1.60
CA LEU A 197 10.08 -12.11 -0.35
C LEU A 197 10.02 -13.35 0.57
N ALA A 198 10.25 -14.56 0.04
CA ALA A 198 10.33 -15.79 0.82
C ALA A 198 11.51 -15.75 1.81
N ASP A 199 12.61 -15.06 1.49
CA ASP A 199 13.76 -14.84 2.40
C ASP A 199 13.31 -14.27 3.76
N PHE A 200 12.29 -13.41 3.76
CA PHE A 200 11.76 -12.77 4.96
C PHE A 200 10.85 -13.71 5.75
N THR A 201 9.98 -14.48 5.07
CA THR A 201 9.12 -15.46 5.74
C THR A 201 9.93 -16.61 6.34
N ASP A 202 10.94 -17.08 5.62
CA ASP A 202 11.86 -18.13 6.08
C ASP A 202 12.65 -17.67 7.30
N TYR A 203 13.14 -16.42 7.28
CA TYR A 203 13.81 -15.85 8.44
C TYR A 203 12.91 -15.86 9.70
N LEU A 204 11.63 -15.52 9.55
CA LEU A 204 10.67 -15.52 10.67
C LEU A 204 10.34 -16.95 11.15
N VAL A 205 10.28 -17.92 10.23
CA VAL A 205 10.10 -19.34 10.56
C VAL A 205 11.29 -19.86 11.37
N ASP A 206 12.51 -19.59 10.89
CA ASP A 206 13.74 -20.11 11.49
C ASP A 206 14.11 -19.43 12.82
N ASN A 207 13.82 -18.14 12.97
CA ASN A 207 14.37 -17.33 14.06
C ASN A 207 13.31 -16.76 15.01
N HIS A 208 12.05 -16.64 14.58
CA HIS A 208 10.99 -15.97 15.36
C HIS A 208 9.81 -16.87 15.70
N GLY A 209 9.90 -18.17 15.41
CA GLY A 209 8.92 -19.17 15.84
C GLY A 209 7.60 -19.12 15.08
N VAL A 210 7.58 -18.51 13.90
CA VAL A 210 6.46 -18.65 12.96
C VAL A 210 6.44 -20.11 12.48
N SER A 211 5.27 -20.75 12.53
CA SER A 211 5.15 -22.13 12.04
C SER A 211 5.18 -22.13 10.50
N SER A 212 5.98 -23.01 9.89
CA SER A 212 5.93 -23.23 8.44
C SER A 212 4.57 -23.77 7.96
N SER A 213 3.71 -24.24 8.87
CA SER A 213 2.33 -24.63 8.57
C SER A 213 1.36 -23.46 8.45
N GLN A 214 1.79 -22.22 8.71
CA GLN A 214 0.98 -21.03 8.46
C GLN A 214 0.68 -20.91 6.97
N ILE A 215 -0.56 -20.60 6.61
CA ILE A 215 -1.00 -20.49 5.22
C ILE A 215 -0.88 -19.05 4.77
N LEU A 216 -0.11 -18.79 3.72
CA LEU A 216 0.00 -17.49 3.07
C LEU A 216 -1.35 -17.12 2.45
N GLN A 217 -1.94 -16.03 2.95
CA GLN A 217 -3.29 -15.57 2.57
C GLN A 217 -3.27 -14.54 1.46
N SER A 218 -2.28 -13.63 1.49
CA SER A 218 -2.14 -12.55 0.54
C SER A 218 -0.71 -12.03 0.49
N VAL A 219 -0.33 -11.51 -0.68
CA VAL A 219 0.90 -10.76 -0.92
C VAL A 219 0.51 -9.47 -1.63
N GLY A 220 0.78 -8.33 -0.99
CA GLY A 220 0.49 -7.02 -1.58
C GLY A 220 1.61 -6.02 -1.36
N ALA A 221 1.56 -4.92 -2.11
CA ALA A 221 2.53 -3.84 -2.04
C ALA A 221 1.82 -2.48 -2.18
N GLY A 222 2.12 -1.54 -1.29
CA GLY A 222 1.46 -0.23 -1.26
C GLY A 222 2.14 0.81 -0.37
N THR A 223 1.36 1.82 0.06
CA THR A 223 1.83 2.89 0.95
C THR A 223 0.80 3.17 2.03
N GLU A 224 1.22 3.33 3.27
CA GLU A 224 0.39 3.79 4.37
C GLU A 224 0.67 5.26 4.69
N PRO A 225 -0.18 6.19 4.24
CA PRO A 225 -0.03 7.59 4.58
C PRO A 225 -0.57 7.90 5.98
N PHE A 226 0.19 8.70 6.72
CA PHE A 226 -0.21 9.27 8.01
C PHE A 226 -0.67 10.72 7.81
N GLU A 227 0.23 11.57 7.30
CA GLU A 227 0.00 13.01 7.09
C GLU A 227 0.84 13.51 5.91
N GLY A 228 0.38 14.56 5.24
CA GLY A 228 1.05 15.14 4.08
C GLY A 228 0.08 15.81 3.11
N THR A 229 0.59 16.64 2.21
CA THR A 229 -0.23 17.37 1.23
C THR A 229 0.38 17.36 -0.17
N ASN A 230 -0.51 17.31 -1.17
CA ASN A 230 -0.16 17.17 -2.59
C ASN A 230 0.81 16.00 -2.81
N ALA A 231 0.57 14.90 -2.09
CA ALA A 231 1.43 13.75 -2.13
C ALA A 231 1.05 12.88 -3.33
N VAL A 232 2.06 12.44 -4.09
CA VAL A 232 1.92 11.56 -5.24
C VAL A 232 2.89 10.41 -5.07
N PHE A 233 2.34 9.23 -4.76
CA PHE A 233 3.06 7.96 -4.79
C PHE A 233 2.87 7.35 -6.19
N THR A 234 3.96 6.95 -6.85
CA THR A 234 3.91 6.35 -8.18
C THR A 234 4.72 5.06 -8.19
N THR A 235 4.05 3.97 -8.51
CA THR A 235 4.66 2.69 -8.87
C THR A 235 4.87 2.66 -10.38
N ASN A 236 6.12 2.78 -10.81
CA ASN A 236 6.47 2.72 -12.24
C ASN A 236 6.45 1.29 -12.77
N ASN A 237 6.83 0.34 -11.91
CA ASN A 237 6.90 -1.08 -12.22
C ASN A 237 6.72 -1.88 -10.93
N TYR A 238 5.75 -2.79 -10.89
CA TYR A 238 5.60 -3.74 -9.80
C TYR A 238 5.26 -5.13 -10.32
N HIS A 239 6.00 -6.12 -9.82
CA HIS A 239 5.79 -7.52 -10.10
C HIS A 239 5.98 -8.34 -8.81
N ALA A 240 5.13 -9.33 -8.61
CA ALA A 240 5.26 -10.39 -7.63
C ALA A 240 4.70 -11.69 -8.22
N ASP A 241 5.37 -12.81 -7.96
CA ASP A 241 4.89 -14.15 -8.26
C ASP A 241 5.07 -15.03 -7.02
N VAL A 242 4.28 -16.10 -6.89
CA VAL A 242 4.43 -17.06 -5.77
C VAL A 242 4.63 -18.44 -6.36
N GLU A 243 5.80 -19.01 -6.10
CA GLU A 243 6.22 -20.33 -6.55
C GLU A 243 6.06 -21.35 -5.40
N TYR A 244 5.68 -22.58 -5.74
CA TYR A 244 5.42 -23.67 -4.79
C TYR A 244 6.32 -24.87 -5.09
#